data_AF-A0A3R6EUT0-F1
#
_entry.id   AF-A0A3R6EUT0-F1
#
_cell.length_a   1.000
_cell.length_b   1.000
_cell.length_c   1.000
_cell.angle_alpha   90.00
_cell.angle_beta   90.00
_cell.angle_gamma   90.00
#
_symmetry.space_group_name_H-M   'P 1'
#
loop_
_entity.id
_entity.type
_entity.pdbx_description
1 polymer ?
#
loop_
_entity_poly.entity_id
_entity_poly.type
_entity_poly.pdbx_seq_one_letter_code
_entity_poly.pdbx_strand_id
1 'polypeptide(L)'
;METIYKNEILGESGCCNVNFLVHDNKFYVMDNHLCASWCWEQKINPAYQYGIFHIDRHYDLLNNLSDAYLRTNHDRLTGTNFDDFNSLANATDIRYDNYIDAFYRLHPGLLTKAYYCTHHDGSDWRNMSLKSISSDATDVKIYDLVDNVDYWIGKSDIEHWILNIDLDFFFQGQGEEGYYRFLTTHYVKKLCRAIKKVLDKIDVISIALSPEFCNGWGPSFDVLHIIEDELGFKMPFKYRKIGGRDILV
;
A
#
# COMPACT_ATOMS: atom_id res chain seq x y z
N MET A 1 14.09 11.33 -1.75
CA MET A 1 13.30 10.48 -2.66
C MET A 1 13.65 10.72 -4.12
N GLU A 2 13.91 9.65 -4.86
CA GLU A 2 14.05 9.59 -6.32
C GLU A 2 12.68 9.41 -6.97
N THR A 3 12.50 9.97 -8.17
CA THR A 3 11.24 9.87 -8.92
C THR A 3 11.32 8.75 -9.93
N ILE A 4 10.43 7.77 -9.82
CA ILE A 4 10.29 6.64 -10.76
C ILE A 4 9.32 7.02 -11.87
N TYR A 5 8.17 7.56 -11.48
CA TYR A 5 7.12 8.03 -12.38
C TYR A 5 6.48 9.29 -11.81
N LYS A 6 6.11 10.25 -12.66
CA LYS A 6 5.44 11.48 -12.23
C LYS A 6 4.76 12.18 -13.39
N ASN A 7 3.47 12.46 -13.23
CA ASN A 7 2.74 13.46 -14.00
C ASN A 7 2.93 14.85 -13.38
N GLU A 8 3.01 15.89 -14.22
CA GLU A 8 3.07 17.28 -13.73
C GLU A 8 1.74 17.73 -13.10
N ILE A 9 0.64 17.33 -13.73
CA ILE A 9 -0.73 17.59 -13.27
C ILE A 9 -1.32 16.26 -12.80
N LEU A 10 -1.82 16.24 -11.58
CA LEU A 10 -2.48 15.07 -11.01
C LEU A 10 -3.88 14.92 -11.60
N GLY A 11 -4.15 13.75 -12.18
CA GLY A 11 -5.46 13.33 -12.65
C GLY A 11 -6.19 12.49 -11.60
N GLU A 12 -7.09 11.65 -12.09
CA GLU A 12 -7.67 10.55 -11.32
C GLU A 12 -6.61 9.46 -11.11
N SER A 13 -6.54 8.89 -9.90
CA SER A 13 -5.81 7.66 -9.61
C SER A 13 -6.71 6.46 -9.95
N GLY A 14 -7.91 6.42 -9.39
CA GLY A 14 -8.94 5.45 -9.74
C GLY A 14 -8.45 4.01 -9.68
N CYS A 15 -8.93 3.15 -10.58
CA CYS A 15 -8.67 1.72 -10.46
C CYS A 15 -7.33 1.22 -11.04
N CYS A 16 -6.69 2.02 -11.89
CA CYS A 16 -5.54 1.60 -12.69
C CYS A 16 -4.61 2.73 -13.10
N ASN A 17 -4.93 3.99 -12.82
CA ASN A 17 -4.08 5.09 -13.22
C ASN A 17 -3.03 5.35 -12.14
N VAL A 18 -1.83 5.68 -12.58
CA VAL A 18 -0.72 6.10 -11.73
C VAL A 18 -0.41 7.54 -12.10
N ASN A 19 -0.32 8.40 -11.10
CA ASN A 19 0.06 9.80 -11.25
C ASN A 19 1.48 10.04 -10.77
N PHE A 20 1.95 9.30 -9.76
CA PHE A 20 3.35 9.32 -9.38
C PHE A 20 3.75 8.06 -8.62
N LEU A 21 5.05 7.77 -8.68
CA LEU A 21 5.72 6.81 -7.84
C LEU A 21 7.12 7.37 -7.53
N VAL A 22 7.43 7.48 -6.24
CA VAL A 22 8.74 7.92 -5.76
C VAL A 22 9.25 6.96 -4.70
N HIS A 23 10.56 6.93 -4.48
CA HIS A 23 11.14 6.08 -3.44
C HIS A 23 12.37 6.70 -2.78
N ASP A 24 12.65 6.28 -1.55
CA ASP A 24 13.88 6.56 -0.82
C ASP A 24 14.21 5.38 0.08
N ASN A 25 15.31 4.70 -0.24
CA ASN A 25 15.72 3.48 0.42
C ASN A 25 14.59 2.43 0.46
N LYS A 26 13.94 2.23 1.62
CA LYS A 26 12.83 1.29 1.82
C LYS A 26 11.44 1.91 1.69
N PHE A 27 11.34 3.24 1.65
CA PHE A 27 10.07 3.95 1.53
C PHE A 27 9.70 4.13 0.06
N TYR A 28 8.50 3.71 -0.30
CA TYR A 28 7.86 3.96 -1.58
C TYR A 28 6.57 4.73 -1.33
N VAL A 29 6.36 5.82 -2.07
CA VAL A 29 5.14 6.62 -1.99
C VAL A 29 4.54 6.75 -3.37
N MET A 30 3.25 6.45 -3.47
CA MET A 30 2.50 6.37 -4.72
C MET A 30 1.09 6.90 -4.52
N ASP A 31 0.41 7.27 -5.60
CA ASP A 31 -1.01 7.60 -5.51
C ASP A 31 -1.93 6.39 -5.51
N ASN A 32 -1.53 5.33 -6.20
CA ASN A 32 -2.33 4.11 -6.37
C ASN A 32 -1.61 2.89 -5.79
N HIS A 33 -2.21 2.20 -4.83
CA HIS A 33 -1.58 1.03 -4.19
C HIS A 33 -1.36 -0.15 -5.15
N LEU A 34 -1.91 -0.14 -6.38
CA LEU A 34 -1.56 -1.15 -7.39
C LEU A 34 -0.04 -1.23 -7.61
N CYS A 35 0.69 -0.12 -7.44
CA CYS A 35 2.13 -0.05 -7.61
C CYS A 35 2.90 -0.76 -6.49
N ALA A 36 2.24 -1.12 -5.38
CA ALA A 36 2.89 -1.66 -4.20
C ALA A 36 3.58 -3.00 -4.51
N SER A 37 2.94 -3.91 -5.26
CA SER A 37 3.55 -5.19 -5.62
C SER A 37 4.85 -4.99 -6.39
N TRP A 38 4.88 -4.09 -7.38
CA TRP A 38 6.10 -3.74 -8.09
C TRP A 38 7.18 -3.17 -7.16
N CYS A 39 6.80 -2.33 -6.19
CA CYS A 39 7.74 -1.80 -5.19
C CYS A 39 8.36 -2.91 -4.34
N TRP A 40 7.57 -3.93 -4.00
CA TRP A 40 8.05 -5.07 -3.22
C TRP A 40 9.06 -5.90 -4.01
N GLU A 41 8.80 -6.17 -5.30
CA GLU A 41 9.75 -6.87 -6.20
C GLU A 41 11.15 -6.24 -6.19
N GLN A 42 11.23 -4.91 -6.02
CA GLN A 42 12.52 -4.20 -6.00
C GLN A 42 13.33 -4.43 -4.71
N LYS A 43 12.73 -5.03 -3.68
CA LYS A 43 13.29 -5.15 -2.32
C LYS A 43 13.32 -6.56 -1.78
N ILE A 44 12.40 -7.41 -2.20
CA ILE A 44 12.32 -8.77 -1.69
C ILE A 44 13.52 -9.61 -2.16
N ASN A 45 13.90 -10.56 -1.31
CA ASN A 45 14.85 -11.61 -1.65
C ASN A 45 14.13 -12.96 -1.63
N PRO A 46 14.09 -13.72 -2.74
CA PRO A 46 13.44 -15.04 -2.79
C PRO A 46 14.01 -16.08 -1.81
N ALA A 47 15.19 -15.83 -1.23
CA ALA A 47 15.78 -16.69 -0.20
C ALA A 47 15.22 -16.47 1.20
N TYR A 48 14.45 -15.39 1.43
CA TYR A 48 13.88 -15.06 2.73
C TYR A 48 12.40 -15.41 2.80
N GLN A 49 11.89 -15.53 4.03
CA GLN A 49 10.46 -15.56 4.30
C GLN A 49 10.02 -14.19 4.79
N TYR A 50 8.87 -13.76 4.28
CA TYR A 50 8.33 -12.44 4.57
C TYR A 50 7.03 -12.52 5.34
N GLY A 51 6.87 -11.54 6.23
CA GLY A 51 5.61 -11.16 6.82
C GLY A 51 5.05 -9.96 6.07
N ILE A 52 3.74 -9.90 5.87
CA ILE A 52 3.06 -8.72 5.35
C ILE A 52 2.19 -8.08 6.43
N PHE A 53 2.28 -6.77 6.57
CA PHE A 53 1.35 -5.98 7.37
C PHE A 53 0.63 -5.00 6.46
N HIS A 54 -0.64 -5.26 6.20
CA HIS A 54 -1.49 -4.44 5.35
C HIS A 54 -2.40 -3.56 6.22
N ILE A 55 -2.31 -2.25 6.04
CA ILE A 55 -3.10 -1.22 6.71
C ILE A 55 -3.82 -0.46 5.61
N ASP A 56 -5.09 -0.73 5.43
CA ASP A 56 -5.89 -0.23 4.30
C ASP A 56 -7.35 -0.30 4.68
N ARG A 57 -8.22 0.53 4.12
CA ARG A 57 -9.65 0.33 4.31
C ARG A 57 -10.14 -1.02 3.76
N HIS A 58 -9.57 -1.45 2.64
CA HIS A 58 -9.96 -2.61 1.87
C HIS A 58 -9.05 -3.82 2.14
N TYR A 59 -9.46 -4.98 1.65
CA TYR A 59 -8.61 -6.19 1.73
C TYR A 59 -7.59 -6.31 0.59
N ASP A 60 -7.92 -5.79 -0.60
CA ASP A 60 -7.14 -5.92 -1.84
C ASP A 60 -6.76 -7.36 -2.25
N LEU A 61 -7.68 -8.30 -1.99
CA LEU A 61 -7.48 -9.73 -2.25
C LEU A 61 -8.28 -10.26 -3.45
N LEU A 62 -8.74 -9.41 -4.37
CA LEU A 62 -9.53 -9.87 -5.52
C LEU A 62 -8.72 -10.86 -6.38
N ASN A 63 -9.09 -12.13 -6.37
CA ASN A 63 -8.47 -13.14 -7.23
C ASN A 63 -9.29 -13.31 -8.51
N ASN A 64 -9.15 -12.35 -9.40
CA ASN A 64 -9.75 -12.38 -10.73
C ASN A 64 -8.75 -12.75 -11.84
N LEU A 65 -7.45 -12.77 -11.54
CA LEU A 65 -6.40 -13.09 -12.52
C LEU A 65 -6.24 -14.59 -12.70
N SER A 66 -6.22 -15.06 -13.95
CA SER A 66 -5.97 -16.46 -14.26
C SER A 66 -4.49 -16.82 -14.08
N ASP A 67 -4.18 -18.09 -13.78
CA ASP A 67 -2.78 -18.55 -13.74
C ASP A 67 -2.08 -18.38 -15.10
N ALA A 68 -2.83 -18.48 -16.20
CA ALA A 68 -2.29 -18.27 -17.54
C ALA A 68 -1.86 -16.81 -17.74
N TYR A 69 -2.64 -15.85 -17.21
CA TYR A 69 -2.28 -14.43 -17.23
C TYR A 69 -0.99 -14.18 -16.43
N LEU A 70 -0.91 -14.70 -15.21
CA LEU A 70 0.28 -14.54 -14.36
C LEU A 70 1.53 -15.13 -15.01
N ARG A 71 1.44 -16.34 -15.59
CA ARG A 71 2.58 -16.95 -16.31
C ARG A 71 3.00 -16.15 -17.54
N THR A 72 2.04 -15.63 -18.30
CA THR A 72 2.33 -14.89 -19.54
C THR A 72 3.00 -13.54 -19.25
N ASN A 73 2.63 -12.90 -18.15
CA ASN A 73 3.13 -11.58 -17.76
C ASN A 73 4.17 -11.63 -16.64
N HIS A 74 4.68 -12.82 -16.28
CA HIS A 74 5.58 -13.02 -15.14
C HIS A 74 6.73 -11.99 -15.12
N ASP A 75 7.49 -11.89 -16.22
CA ASP A 75 8.68 -11.01 -16.27
C ASP A 75 8.33 -9.51 -16.17
N ARG A 76 7.12 -9.13 -16.59
CA ARG A 76 6.62 -7.74 -16.47
C ARG A 76 6.12 -7.45 -15.05
N LEU A 77 5.61 -8.48 -14.37
CA LEU A 77 5.11 -8.39 -12.99
C LEU A 77 6.24 -8.41 -11.96
N THR A 78 7.29 -9.22 -12.20
CA THR A 78 8.43 -9.39 -11.28
C THR A 78 9.68 -8.64 -11.73
N GLY A 79 9.59 -7.87 -12.82
CA GLY A 79 10.71 -7.15 -13.42
C GLY A 79 11.04 -5.83 -12.72
N THR A 80 12.15 -5.23 -13.12
CA THR A 80 12.61 -3.93 -12.59
C THR A 80 12.16 -2.74 -13.44
N ASN A 81 11.53 -2.96 -14.59
CA ASN A 81 11.05 -1.89 -15.46
C ASN A 81 9.63 -1.48 -15.06
N PHE A 82 9.48 -0.27 -14.53
CA PHE A 82 8.18 0.24 -14.10
C PHE A 82 7.19 0.43 -15.26
N ASP A 83 7.64 0.83 -16.45
CA ASP A 83 6.74 1.04 -17.59
C ASP A 83 6.14 -0.29 -18.10
N ASP A 84 6.92 -1.38 -18.03
CA ASP A 84 6.46 -2.72 -18.40
C ASP A 84 5.39 -3.25 -17.43
N PHE A 85 5.53 -2.93 -16.13
CA PHE A 85 4.54 -3.22 -15.11
C PHE A 85 3.30 -2.33 -15.27
N ASN A 86 3.49 -1.01 -15.37
CA ASN A 86 2.41 -0.03 -15.45
C ASN A 86 1.54 -0.24 -16.70
N SER A 87 2.12 -0.73 -17.79
CA SER A 87 1.36 -1.10 -19.00
C SER A 87 0.48 -2.35 -18.84
N LEU A 88 0.51 -3.04 -17.69
CA LEU A 88 -0.46 -4.08 -17.31
C LEU A 88 -1.64 -3.53 -16.52
N ALA A 89 -1.54 -2.31 -15.99
CA ALA A 89 -2.57 -1.72 -15.14
C ALA A 89 -3.80 -1.39 -15.99
N ASN A 90 -4.92 -2.07 -15.73
CA ASN A 90 -6.15 -1.90 -16.49
C ASN A 90 -7.36 -2.51 -15.75
N ALA A 91 -8.58 -2.11 -16.11
CA ALA A 91 -9.84 -2.49 -15.46
C ALA A 91 -10.12 -4.02 -15.41
N THR A 92 -9.47 -4.81 -16.26
CA THR A 92 -9.63 -6.28 -16.31
C THR A 92 -8.38 -7.07 -15.92
N ASP A 93 -7.27 -6.38 -15.70
CA ASP A 93 -5.94 -6.96 -15.51
C ASP A 93 -5.42 -6.59 -14.11
N ILE A 94 -4.16 -6.16 -13.98
CA ILE A 94 -3.63 -5.69 -12.69
C ILE A 94 -4.33 -4.40 -12.27
N ARG A 95 -4.77 -4.37 -11.02
CA ARG A 95 -5.56 -3.29 -10.41
C ARG A 95 -5.21 -3.11 -8.95
N TYR A 96 -5.71 -2.01 -8.42
CA TYR A 96 -5.67 -1.68 -7.00
C TYR A 96 -6.20 -2.84 -6.13
N ASP A 97 -7.24 -3.57 -6.52
CA ASP A 97 -7.85 -4.59 -5.65
C ASP A 97 -7.27 -6.01 -5.79
N ASN A 98 -6.25 -6.26 -6.64
CA ASN A 98 -5.74 -7.62 -6.91
C ASN A 98 -4.22 -7.82 -6.86
N TYR A 99 -3.44 -6.78 -6.60
CA TYR A 99 -1.97 -6.84 -6.62
C TYR A 99 -1.40 -7.76 -5.52
N ILE A 100 -2.06 -7.86 -4.35
CA ILE A 100 -1.61 -8.74 -3.26
C ILE A 100 -1.76 -10.22 -3.65
N ASP A 101 -2.92 -10.61 -4.18
CA ASP A 101 -3.15 -11.98 -4.67
C ASP A 101 -2.20 -12.34 -5.81
N ALA A 102 -1.98 -11.40 -6.75
CA ALA A 102 -1.03 -11.58 -7.84
C ALA A 102 0.39 -11.84 -7.31
N PHE A 103 0.89 -10.99 -6.41
CA PHE A 103 2.21 -11.12 -5.80
C PHE A 103 2.35 -12.44 -5.03
N TYR A 104 1.36 -12.79 -4.21
CA TYR A 104 1.36 -14.04 -3.45
C TYR A 104 1.46 -15.28 -4.35
N ARG A 105 0.74 -15.28 -5.48
CA ARG A 105 0.73 -16.40 -6.43
C ARG A 105 1.98 -16.48 -7.31
N LEU A 106 2.62 -15.34 -7.56
CA LEU A 106 3.91 -15.27 -8.26
C LEU A 106 5.06 -15.77 -7.39
N HIS A 107 4.95 -15.63 -6.07
CA HIS A 107 5.97 -16.07 -5.11
C HIS A 107 5.44 -17.06 -4.06
N PRO A 108 5.06 -18.29 -4.47
CA PRO A 108 4.51 -19.28 -3.54
C PRO A 108 5.44 -19.57 -2.36
N GLY A 109 4.92 -19.41 -1.13
CA GLY A 109 5.65 -19.68 0.10
C GLY A 109 6.56 -18.54 0.58
N LEU A 110 6.64 -17.43 -0.14
CA LEU A 110 7.40 -16.24 0.28
C LEU A 110 6.70 -15.54 1.45
N LEU A 111 5.40 -15.24 1.30
CA LEU A 111 4.57 -14.70 2.37
C LEU A 111 4.12 -15.84 3.28
N THR A 112 4.53 -15.79 4.54
CA THR A 112 4.27 -16.86 5.52
C THR A 112 3.49 -16.39 6.73
N LYS A 113 3.41 -15.07 6.92
CA LYS A 113 2.65 -14.43 7.99
C LYS A 113 1.99 -13.17 7.47
N ALA A 114 0.77 -12.91 7.92
CA ALA A 114 0.06 -11.71 7.51
C ALA A 114 -0.75 -11.08 8.65
N TYR A 115 -0.67 -9.77 8.76
CA TYR A 115 -1.53 -8.94 9.60
C TYR A 115 -2.32 -8.00 8.70
N TYR A 116 -3.62 -7.93 8.93
CA TYR A 116 -4.53 -7.08 8.17
C TYR A 116 -5.24 -6.16 9.14
N CYS A 117 -5.03 -4.85 9.04
CA CYS A 117 -5.83 -3.88 9.75
C CYS A 117 -6.68 -3.15 8.72
N THR A 118 -7.93 -3.58 8.58
CA THR A 118 -8.84 -3.03 7.59
C THR A 118 -10.16 -2.57 8.15
N HIS A 119 -10.94 -1.86 7.33
CA HIS A 119 -12.35 -1.55 7.60
C HIS A 119 -13.29 -2.63 7.06
N HIS A 120 -12.73 -3.75 6.59
CA HIS A 120 -13.43 -4.89 6.02
C HIS A 120 -14.19 -4.56 4.72
N ASP A 121 -13.78 -3.51 4.02
CA ASP A 121 -14.35 -3.12 2.74
C ASP A 121 -13.70 -3.88 1.55
N GLY A 122 -14.38 -3.87 0.41
CA GLY A 122 -13.90 -4.54 -0.80
C GLY A 122 -14.12 -6.05 -0.81
N SER A 123 -13.59 -6.72 -1.83
CA SER A 123 -13.83 -8.15 -2.06
C SER A 123 -12.85 -9.02 -1.29
N ASP A 124 -13.38 -9.91 -0.46
CA ASP A 124 -12.66 -11.10 0.03
C ASP A 124 -12.82 -12.30 -0.94
N TRP A 125 -13.30 -12.05 -2.16
CA TRP A 125 -13.68 -12.90 -3.29
C TRP A 125 -14.40 -14.25 -3.06
N ARG A 126 -14.43 -14.82 -1.84
CA ARG A 126 -14.97 -16.14 -1.49
C ARG A 126 -15.27 -16.36 0.00
N ASN A 127 -15.49 -15.35 0.84
CA ASN A 127 -15.43 -15.58 2.30
C ASN A 127 -14.02 -16.09 2.70
N MET A 128 -13.01 -15.77 1.89
CA MET A 128 -11.63 -16.13 2.17
C MET A 128 -11.14 -15.19 3.24
N SER A 129 -11.35 -15.62 4.49
CA SER A 129 -10.55 -15.15 5.61
C SER A 129 -9.10 -15.08 5.16
N LEU A 130 -8.38 -14.09 5.64
CA LEU A 130 -6.94 -13.80 5.54
C LEU A 130 -6.02 -15.05 5.38
N LYS A 131 -6.49 -16.23 5.80
CA LYS A 131 -5.99 -17.60 5.56
C LYS A 131 -5.42 -17.91 4.18
N SER A 132 -5.81 -17.20 3.13
CA SER A 132 -5.32 -17.48 1.76
C SER A 132 -3.82 -17.25 1.60
N ILE A 133 -3.30 -16.23 2.30
CA ILE A 133 -1.89 -15.82 2.25
C ILE A 133 -1.08 -16.53 3.34
N SER A 134 -1.69 -16.82 4.49
CA SER A 134 -1.15 -17.79 5.47
C SER A 134 -2.25 -18.30 6.37
N SER A 135 -2.22 -19.57 6.81
CA SER A 135 -3.19 -20.13 7.77
C SER A 135 -3.33 -19.30 9.05
N ASP A 136 -2.29 -18.53 9.37
CA ASP A 136 -2.11 -17.78 10.62
C ASP A 136 -2.37 -16.27 10.43
N ALA A 137 -2.94 -15.89 9.29
CA ALA A 137 -3.20 -14.49 9.02
C ALA A 137 -4.23 -13.91 10.02
N THR A 138 -3.90 -12.76 10.57
CA THR A 138 -4.60 -12.18 11.73
C THR A 138 -5.27 -10.86 11.36
N ASP A 139 -6.55 -10.76 11.71
CA ASP A 139 -7.33 -9.53 11.61
C ASP A 139 -7.03 -8.64 12.83
N VAL A 140 -6.51 -7.46 12.56
CA VAL A 140 -6.05 -6.48 13.54
C VAL A 140 -7.09 -5.39 13.69
N LYS A 141 -7.54 -5.18 14.93
CA LYS A 141 -8.47 -4.10 15.22
C LYS A 141 -7.77 -2.75 15.21
N ILE A 142 -8.46 -1.76 14.67
CA ILE A 142 -8.01 -0.36 14.56
C ILE A 142 -7.47 0.20 15.89
N TYR A 143 -8.11 -0.12 17.02
CA TYR A 143 -7.65 0.36 18.32
C TYR A 143 -6.40 -0.35 18.83
N ASP A 144 -6.14 -1.59 18.39
CA ASP A 144 -4.95 -2.35 18.79
C ASP A 144 -3.73 -2.00 17.93
N LEU A 145 -3.94 -1.53 16.69
CA LEU A 145 -2.88 -1.28 15.71
C LEU A 145 -1.75 -0.40 16.26
N VAL A 146 -2.11 0.75 16.81
CA VAL A 146 -1.15 1.78 17.25
C VAL A 146 -0.39 1.43 18.52
N ASP A 147 -0.86 0.41 19.24
CA ASP A 147 -0.25 -0.06 20.49
C ASP A 147 0.56 -1.35 20.31
N ASN A 148 0.36 -2.08 19.20
CA ASN A 148 0.88 -3.45 19.07
C ASN A 148 1.61 -3.75 17.75
N VAL A 149 1.66 -2.84 16.77
CA VAL A 149 2.40 -3.10 15.51
C VAL A 149 3.88 -3.44 15.74
N ASP A 150 4.53 -2.75 16.68
CA ASP A 150 5.91 -3.03 17.09
C ASP A 150 6.05 -4.37 17.82
N TYR A 151 5.04 -4.76 18.60
CA TYR A 151 5.00 -6.07 19.24
C TYR A 151 4.86 -7.18 18.19
N TRP A 152 3.90 -7.09 17.28
CA TRP A 152 3.62 -8.12 16.29
C TRP A 152 4.77 -8.34 15.32
N ILE A 153 5.40 -7.26 14.84
CA ILE A 153 6.58 -7.35 13.97
C ILE A 153 7.82 -7.73 14.81
N GLY A 154 8.09 -7.02 15.90
CA GLY A 154 9.33 -7.14 16.67
C GLY A 154 9.47 -8.45 17.45
N LYS A 155 8.36 -9.10 17.81
CA LYS A 155 8.36 -10.42 18.49
C LYS A 155 8.10 -11.60 17.55
N SER A 156 7.91 -11.36 16.25
CA SER A 156 7.85 -12.46 15.30
C SER A 156 9.20 -13.11 15.11
N ASP A 157 9.15 -14.41 14.82
CA ASP A 157 10.18 -15.25 14.21
C ASP A 157 10.55 -14.83 12.76
N ILE A 158 9.64 -14.15 12.08
CA ILE A 158 9.89 -13.51 10.79
C ILE A 158 10.76 -12.26 10.98
N GLU A 159 11.91 -12.26 10.31
CA GLU A 159 12.88 -11.16 10.36
C GLU A 159 12.71 -10.13 9.23
N HIS A 160 11.97 -10.46 8.16
CA HIS A 160 11.78 -9.60 7.00
C HIS A 160 10.31 -9.27 6.79
N TRP A 161 9.98 -7.98 6.74
CA TRP A 161 8.61 -7.50 6.65
C TRP A 161 8.36 -6.57 5.47
N ILE A 162 7.19 -6.75 4.87
CA ILE A 162 6.54 -5.80 3.96
C ILE A 162 5.49 -5.06 4.78
N LEU A 163 5.60 -3.72 4.84
CA LEU A 163 4.57 -2.87 5.43
C LEU A 163 3.86 -2.10 4.33
N ASN A 164 2.58 -2.35 4.15
CA ASN A 164 1.77 -1.73 3.11
C ASN A 164 0.70 -0.84 3.76
N ILE A 165 0.72 0.46 3.47
CA ILE A 165 -0.16 1.46 4.08
C ILE A 165 -0.91 2.19 2.97
N ASP A 166 -2.23 2.10 2.98
CA ASP A 166 -3.08 3.03 2.27
C ASP A 166 -3.59 4.11 3.22
N LEU A 167 -3.55 5.37 2.76
CA LEU A 167 -4.01 6.50 3.55
C LEU A 167 -5.52 6.56 3.67
N ASP A 168 -6.27 5.88 2.80
CA ASP A 168 -7.73 5.78 2.90
C ASP A 168 -8.20 5.13 4.22
N PHE A 169 -7.34 4.33 4.86
CA PHE A 169 -7.56 3.76 6.18
C PHE A 169 -7.88 4.83 7.23
N PHE A 170 -7.38 6.05 7.07
CA PHE A 170 -7.62 7.16 7.99
C PHE A 170 -8.93 7.92 7.72
N PHE A 171 -9.67 7.53 6.69
CA PHE A 171 -10.89 8.18 6.21
C PHE A 171 -12.08 7.25 6.27
N GLN A 172 -13.27 7.84 6.39
CA GLN A 172 -14.55 7.14 6.41
C GLN A 172 -15.46 7.76 5.36
N GLY A 173 -16.12 6.91 4.58
CA GLY A 173 -17.14 7.34 3.62
C GLY A 173 -18.42 7.75 4.34
N GLN A 174 -19.05 8.82 3.87
CA GLN A 174 -20.31 9.38 4.36
C GLN A 174 -21.34 9.49 3.22
N GLY A 175 -21.57 8.38 2.51
CA GLY A 175 -22.54 8.33 1.41
C GLY A 175 -22.24 9.37 0.33
N GLU A 176 -23.23 10.20 0.00
CA GLU A 176 -23.12 11.26 -1.01
C GLU A 176 -22.25 12.46 -0.56
N GLU A 177 -21.95 12.59 0.73
CA GLU A 177 -21.14 13.69 1.28
C GLU A 177 -19.63 13.47 1.07
N GLY A 178 -19.24 12.34 0.48
CA GLY A 178 -17.85 12.00 0.20
C GLY A 178 -17.15 11.38 1.41
N TYR A 179 -15.89 11.75 1.62
CA TYR A 179 -15.03 11.17 2.64
C TYR A 179 -14.62 12.21 3.70
N TYR A 180 -14.45 11.76 4.93
CA TYR A 180 -13.87 12.58 5.99
C TYR A 180 -12.84 11.81 6.79
N ARG A 181 -11.81 12.51 7.24
CA ARG A 181 -10.79 11.95 8.11
C ARG A 181 -11.38 11.77 9.51
N PHE A 182 -11.49 10.51 9.97
CA PHE A 182 -11.99 10.21 11.31
C PHE A 182 -10.87 9.79 12.27
N LEU A 183 -9.74 9.29 11.73
CA LEU A 183 -8.55 9.00 12.55
C LEU A 183 -7.69 10.23 12.75
N THR A 184 -7.47 10.58 14.02
CA THR A 184 -6.82 11.83 14.42
C THR A 184 -5.34 11.88 14.06
N THR A 185 -4.76 13.10 14.03
CA THR A 185 -3.31 13.30 13.95
C THR A 185 -2.57 12.58 15.08
N HIS A 186 -3.16 12.50 16.28
CA HIS A 186 -2.57 11.75 17.39
C HIS A 186 -2.44 10.26 17.05
N TYR A 187 -3.48 9.67 16.45
CA TYR A 187 -3.46 8.27 16.01
C TYR A 187 -2.35 8.02 14.97
N VAL A 188 -2.29 8.83 13.91
CA VAL A 188 -1.26 8.68 12.85
C VAL A 188 0.15 8.77 13.45
N LYS A 189 0.41 9.76 14.31
CA LYS A 189 1.72 9.90 14.97
C LYS A 189 2.05 8.72 15.87
N LYS A 190 1.07 8.18 16.59
CA LYS A 190 1.26 7.01 17.45
C LYS A 190 1.61 5.76 16.62
N LEU A 191 0.90 5.54 15.51
CA LEU A 191 1.22 4.49 14.53
C LEU A 191 2.65 4.61 14.03
N CYS A 192 3.05 5.78 13.53
CA CYS A 192 4.40 6.00 13.02
C CYS A 192 5.47 5.75 14.10
N ARG A 193 5.22 6.14 15.35
CA ARG A 193 6.15 5.88 16.47
C ARG A 193 6.30 4.41 16.79
N ALA A 194 5.24 3.62 16.67
CA ALA A 194 5.32 2.18 16.83
C ALA A 194 6.10 1.55 15.66
N ILE A 195 5.78 1.91 14.40
CA ILE A 195 6.52 1.46 13.21
C ILE A 195 8.02 1.77 13.32
N LYS A 196 8.40 2.97 13.78
CA LYS A 196 9.80 3.37 13.97
C LYS A 196 10.64 2.38 14.78
N LYS A 197 10.04 1.72 15.77
CA LYS A 197 10.75 0.81 16.67
C LYS A 197 11.16 -0.50 16.01
N VAL A 198 10.61 -0.80 14.84
CA VAL A 198 10.81 -2.06 14.10
C VAL A 198 11.23 -1.82 12.64
N LEU A 199 11.69 -0.61 12.31
CA LEU A 199 12.13 -0.25 10.96
C LEU A 199 13.30 -1.11 10.47
N ASP A 200 14.08 -1.68 11.37
CA ASP A 200 15.18 -2.60 11.07
C ASP A 200 14.70 -3.95 10.52
N LYS A 201 13.49 -4.40 10.89
CA LYS A 201 12.87 -5.63 10.38
C LYS A 201 12.05 -5.44 9.09
N ILE A 202 11.79 -4.19 8.69
CA ILE A 202 10.94 -3.89 7.52
C ILE A 202 11.83 -3.65 6.31
N ASP A 203 11.74 -4.48 5.28
CA ASP A 203 12.54 -4.34 4.07
C ASP A 203 11.94 -3.31 3.10
N VAL A 204 10.62 -3.18 3.10
CA VAL A 204 9.89 -2.26 2.22
C VAL A 204 8.64 -1.70 2.90
N ILE A 205 8.42 -0.40 2.71
CA ILE A 205 7.25 0.34 3.16
C ILE A 205 6.61 0.98 1.92
N SER A 206 5.43 0.51 1.52
CA SER A 206 4.61 1.16 0.50
C SER A 206 3.55 2.04 1.15
N ILE A 207 3.42 3.28 0.68
CA ILE A 207 2.42 4.25 1.13
C ILE A 207 1.62 4.73 -0.08
N ALA A 208 0.34 4.39 -0.15
CA ALA A 208 -0.58 4.82 -1.21
C ALA A 208 -1.52 5.92 -0.73
N LEU A 209 -1.72 6.97 -1.53
CA LEU A 209 -2.52 8.12 -1.14
C LEU A 209 -4.03 7.93 -1.34
N SER A 210 -4.45 7.17 -2.35
CA SER A 210 -5.86 6.87 -2.69
C SER A 210 -6.80 8.08 -2.55
N PRO A 211 -6.54 9.17 -3.30
CA PRO A 211 -7.19 10.46 -3.11
C PRO A 211 -8.72 10.39 -3.24
N GLU A 212 -9.25 9.50 -4.07
CA GLU A 212 -10.69 9.28 -4.26
C GLU A 212 -11.39 8.85 -2.96
N PHE A 213 -10.68 8.12 -2.10
CA PHE A 213 -11.16 7.67 -0.79
C PHE A 213 -10.75 8.60 0.36
N CYS A 214 -10.01 9.66 0.06
CA CYS A 214 -9.54 10.65 1.04
C CYS A 214 -10.24 12.01 0.92
N ASN A 215 -11.24 12.15 0.06
CA ASN A 215 -11.86 13.46 -0.28
C ASN A 215 -10.91 14.37 -1.10
N GLY A 216 -10.14 13.75 -1.99
CA GLY A 216 -9.21 14.39 -2.91
C GLY A 216 -7.76 14.37 -2.45
N TRP A 217 -6.89 14.95 -3.29
CA TRP A 217 -5.44 14.98 -3.11
C TRP A 217 -5.00 15.74 -1.86
N GLY A 218 -5.61 16.88 -1.56
CA GLY A 218 -5.21 17.72 -0.42
C GLY A 218 -5.23 16.96 0.91
N PRO A 219 -6.37 16.38 1.32
CA PRO A 219 -6.43 15.64 2.57
C PRO A 219 -5.51 14.40 2.63
N SER A 220 -5.29 13.68 1.51
CA SER A 220 -4.34 12.56 1.51
C SER A 220 -2.90 13.05 1.68
N PHE A 221 -2.51 14.15 1.03
CA PHE A 221 -1.21 14.80 1.26
C PHE A 221 -1.06 15.33 2.70
N ASP A 222 -2.12 15.80 3.35
CA ASP A 222 -2.07 16.24 4.75
C ASP A 222 -1.73 15.08 5.71
N VAL A 223 -2.26 13.88 5.44
CA VAL A 223 -1.90 12.68 6.21
C VAL A 223 -0.48 12.24 5.88
N LEU A 224 -0.11 12.22 4.59
CA LEU A 224 1.25 11.89 4.16
C LEU A 224 2.27 12.78 4.86
N HIS A 225 2.01 14.08 4.98
CA HIS A 225 2.93 15.02 5.62
C HIS A 225 3.21 14.68 7.09
N ILE A 226 2.21 14.19 7.82
CA ILE A 226 2.39 13.70 9.19
C ILE A 226 3.31 12.46 9.20
N ILE A 227 3.13 11.56 8.23
CA ILE A 227 3.92 10.35 8.10
C ILE A 227 5.36 10.66 7.69
N GLU A 228 5.58 11.59 6.75
CA GLU A 228 6.90 12.11 6.36
C GLU A 228 7.68 12.63 7.58
N ASP A 229 7.05 13.53 8.34
CA ASP A 229 7.65 14.18 9.50
C ASP A 229 7.98 13.17 10.59
N GLU A 230 7.09 12.21 10.83
CA GLU A 230 7.37 11.17 11.78
C GLU A 230 8.44 10.22 11.21
N LEU A 231 8.20 9.48 10.14
CA LEU A 231 9.09 8.42 9.67
C LEU A 231 10.43 8.92 9.07
N GLY A 232 10.59 10.22 8.84
CA GLY A 232 11.88 10.82 8.53
C GLY A 232 12.26 10.73 7.05
N PHE A 233 11.28 10.79 6.15
CA PHE A 233 11.50 10.90 4.70
C PHE A 233 10.83 12.16 4.16
N LYS A 234 11.19 12.56 2.94
CA LYS A 234 10.61 13.73 2.26
C LYS A 234 10.33 13.43 0.80
N MET A 235 9.11 13.75 0.38
CA MET A 235 8.72 13.78 -1.02
C MET A 235 9.60 14.76 -1.80
N PRO A 236 9.96 14.46 -3.07
CA PRO A 236 10.84 15.31 -3.87
C PRO A 236 10.13 16.53 -4.45
N PHE A 237 8.83 16.68 -4.18
CA PHE A 237 7.96 17.74 -4.68
C PHE A 237 6.92 18.12 -3.62
N LYS A 238 6.22 19.22 -3.85
CA LYS A 238 5.12 19.70 -3.01
C LYS A 238 3.80 19.68 -3.79
N TYR A 239 2.75 19.22 -3.12
CA TYR A 239 1.40 19.35 -3.63
C TYR A 239 0.91 20.80 -3.52
N ARG A 240 0.27 21.30 -4.59
CA ARG A 240 -0.46 22.57 -4.59
C ARG A 240 -1.71 22.47 -5.45
N LYS A 241 -2.76 23.18 -5.04
CA LYS A 241 -3.94 23.44 -5.87
C LYS A 241 -3.83 24.82 -6.50
N ILE A 242 -3.63 24.89 -7.82
CA ILE A 242 -3.44 26.15 -8.56
C ILE A 242 -4.48 26.24 -9.69
N GLY A 243 -5.33 27.27 -9.63
CA GLY A 243 -6.39 27.46 -10.63
C GLY A 243 -7.35 26.26 -10.73
N GLY A 244 -7.64 25.60 -9.61
CA GLY A 244 -8.51 24.42 -9.53
C GLY A 244 -7.84 23.09 -9.90
N ARG A 245 -6.59 23.10 -10.36
CA ARG A 245 -5.83 21.89 -10.72
C ARG A 245 -4.91 21.46 -9.59
N ASP A 246 -4.78 20.15 -9.42
CA ASP A 246 -3.87 19.50 -8.48
C ASP A 246 -2.50 19.30 -9.15
N ILE A 247 -1.45 19.89 -8.58
CA ILE A 247 -0.13 20.01 -9.22
C ILE A 247 0.98 19.61 -8.24
N LEU A 248 2.02 18.94 -8.76
CA LEU A 248 3.24 18.61 -8.04
C LEU A 248 4.41 19.52 -8.45
N VAL A 249 4.72 20.52 -7.62
CA VAL A 249 5.78 21.52 -7.85
C VAL A 249 7.10 21.21 -7.16
#